data_AF-A0A8J5C1R5-F1
#
_entry.id   AF-A0A8J5C1R5-F1
#
_cell.length_a   1.000
_cell.length_b   1.000
_cell.length_c   1.000
_cell.angle_alpha   90.00
_cell.angle_beta   90.00
_cell.angle_gamma   90.00
#
_symmetry.space_group_name_H-M   'P 1'
#
loop_
_entity.id
_entity.type
_entity.pdbx_description
1 polymer ?
#
loop_
_entity_poly.entity_id
_entity_poly.type
_entity_poly.pdbx_seq_one_letter_code
_entity_poly.pdbx_strand_id
1 'polypeptide(L)'
;MLELTADCLWPPVGSSEMKMSDGVLVFLLFSLFAAMAASAMEVAAEDLGVSLAGTKQKHKHSGFSQAECPGACQFRCSKTAYKKPCLFFCQKCCYKCKCVPPGTYAHKEACPCYNNWKTKRGGPKCP
;
A
#
# COMPACT_ATOMS: atom_id res chain seq x y z
N MET A 1 10.05 -13.64 -55.15
CA MET A 1 10.37 -14.20 -53.82
C MET A 1 9.18 -13.87 -52.93
N LEU A 2 8.08 -14.63 -53.05
CA LEU A 2 7.76 -15.80 -52.21
C LEU A 2 7.65 -15.34 -50.73
N GLU A 3 6.48 -15.16 -50.09
CA GLU A 3 5.27 -16.01 -49.96
C GLU A 3 5.58 -17.49 -49.70
N LEU A 4 4.93 -18.08 -48.67
CA LEU A 4 5.08 -19.42 -48.05
C LEU A 4 6.18 -19.48 -46.96
N THR A 5 5.95 -19.95 -45.72
CA THR A 5 5.13 -21.10 -45.26
C THR A 5 4.54 -20.79 -43.86
N ALA A 6 3.23 -20.88 -43.68
CA ALA A 6 2.51 -22.11 -43.34
C ALA A 6 2.88 -22.65 -41.94
N ASP A 7 1.92 -22.50 -41.04
CA ASP A 7 1.28 -23.56 -40.27
C ASP A 7 2.07 -24.78 -39.76
N CYS A 8 1.68 -25.14 -38.53
CA CYS A 8 1.69 -26.49 -37.96
C CYS A 8 3.04 -27.05 -37.49
N LEU A 9 3.34 -26.83 -36.20
CA LEU A 9 3.54 -27.97 -35.30
C LEU A 9 3.25 -27.60 -33.83
N TRP A 10 1.96 -27.38 -33.53
CA TRP A 10 1.35 -28.02 -32.36
C TRP A 10 1.32 -29.53 -32.68
N PRO A 11 1.76 -30.46 -31.80
CA PRO A 11 0.93 -30.90 -30.67
C PRO A 11 1.74 -31.51 -29.48
N PRO A 12 1.12 -32.22 -28.52
CA PRO A 12 -0.15 -31.97 -27.82
C PRO A 12 0.07 -31.93 -26.29
N VAL A 13 -0.76 -31.19 -25.54
CA VAL A 13 -1.09 -31.60 -24.16
C VAL A 13 -2.50 -32.16 -24.16
N GLY A 14 -2.59 -33.39 -23.67
CA GLY A 14 -3.67 -34.31 -23.95
C GLY A 14 -5.00 -33.93 -23.32
N SER A 15 -6.03 -34.29 -24.07
CA SER A 15 -7.36 -34.63 -23.60
C SER A 15 -7.29 -35.51 -22.35
N SER A 16 -7.90 -35.07 -21.26
CA SER A 16 -8.43 -35.99 -20.26
C SER A 16 -9.82 -35.51 -19.86
N GLU A 17 -10.74 -36.45 -20.00
CA GLU A 17 -12.17 -36.32 -19.80
C GLU A 17 -12.53 -35.75 -18.43
N MET A 18 -13.30 -34.67 -18.39
CA MET A 18 -13.96 -34.20 -17.17
C MET A 18 -15.16 -35.11 -16.91
N LYS A 19 -14.87 -36.18 -16.15
CA LYS A 19 -15.82 -37.10 -15.53
C LYS A 19 -16.89 -36.30 -14.76
N MET A 20 -18.13 -36.78 -14.85
CA MET A 20 -19.36 -36.31 -14.19
C MET A 20 -19.31 -36.38 -12.63
N SER A 21 -18.23 -35.90 -12.03
CA SER A 21 -17.93 -35.96 -10.59
C SER A 21 -17.54 -34.60 -10.00
N ASP A 22 -17.07 -33.65 -10.83
CA ASP A 22 -16.74 -32.28 -10.38
C ASP A 22 -17.98 -31.38 -10.20
N GLY A 23 -19.07 -31.70 -10.90
CA GLY A 23 -20.33 -30.96 -10.82
C GLY A 23 -20.96 -31.01 -9.42
N VAL A 24 -20.89 -32.16 -8.74
CA VAL A 24 -21.45 -32.32 -7.39
C VAL A 24 -20.73 -31.43 -6.39
N LEU A 25 -19.41 -31.31 -6.49
CA LEU A 25 -18.62 -30.44 -5.62
C LEU A 25 -18.94 -28.97 -5.85
N VAL A 26 -19.10 -28.55 -7.11
CA VAL A 26 -19.52 -27.17 -7.45
C VAL A 26 -20.94 -26.86 -6.96
N PHE A 27 -21.88 -27.81 -7.08
CA PHE A 27 -23.25 -27.69 -6.56
C PHE A 27 -23.28 -27.59 -5.03
N LEU A 28 -22.44 -28.36 -4.32
CA LEU A 28 -22.32 -28.28 -2.86
C LEU A 28 -21.72 -26.94 -2.40
N LEU A 29 -20.71 -26.42 -3.10
CA LEU A 29 -20.10 -25.12 -2.83
C LEU A 29 -21.08 -23.96 -3.09
N PHE A 30 -21.86 -24.03 -4.17
CA PHE A 30 -22.87 -23.03 -4.50
C PHE A 30 -24.03 -23.02 -3.49
N SER A 31 -24.43 -24.20 -3.00
CA SER A 31 -25.45 -24.34 -1.95
C SER A 31 -24.98 -23.80 -0.60
N LEU A 32 -23.70 -24.01 -0.25
CA LEU A 32 -23.06 -23.41 0.93
C LEU A 32 -22.97 -21.89 0.83
N PHE A 33 -22.67 -21.36 -0.35
CA PHE A 33 -22.61 -19.92 -0.60
C PHE A 33 -23.99 -19.26 -0.51
N ALA A 34 -25.05 -19.94 -0.97
CA ALA A 34 -26.43 -19.49 -0.82
C ALA A 34 -26.90 -19.48 0.65
N ALA A 35 -26.45 -20.44 1.48
CA ALA A 35 -26.78 -20.46 2.91
C ALA A 35 -26.14 -19.29 3.68
N MET A 36 -24.95 -18.83 3.28
CA MET A 36 -24.31 -17.63 3.86
C MET A 36 -25.00 -16.32 3.46
N ALA A 37 -25.79 -16.30 2.39
CA ALA A 37 -26.53 -15.10 1.95
C ALA A 37 -27.85 -14.89 2.70
N ALA A 38 -28.31 -15.86 3.50
CA ALA A 38 -29.55 -15.77 4.28
C ALA A 38 -29.39 -15.05 5.63
N SER A 39 -28.17 -14.67 6.03
CA SER A 39 -27.94 -13.78 7.18
C SER A 39 -27.51 -12.39 6.71
N ALA A 40 -28.46 -11.64 6.14
CA ALA A 40 -28.34 -10.19 6.01
C ALA A 40 -29.68 -9.53 6.34
N MET A 41 -29.59 -8.44 7.13
CA MET A 41 -30.62 -7.57 7.72
C MET A 41 -31.14 -8.10 9.07
N GLU A 42 -31.02 -7.38 10.19
CA GLU A 42 -31.04 -5.94 10.41
C GLU A 42 -30.04 -5.52 11.50
N VAL A 43 -29.23 -4.49 11.26
CA VAL A 43 -28.99 -3.49 12.33
C VAL A 43 -29.03 -2.12 11.67
N ALA A 44 -30.19 -1.49 11.80
CA ALA A 44 -30.39 -0.07 11.55
C ALA A 44 -29.67 0.75 12.64
N ALA A 45 -29.34 1.98 12.24
CA ALA A 45 -28.58 2.96 12.97
C ALA A 45 -29.16 3.37 14.33
N GLU A 46 -28.30 3.40 15.35
CA GLU A 46 -28.12 4.49 16.33
C GLU A 46 -26.59 4.56 16.54
N ASP A 47 -25.87 5.64 16.23
CA ASP A 47 -25.90 6.92 16.93
C ASP A 47 -25.27 8.01 16.04
N LEU A 48 -25.94 9.16 15.93
CA LEU A 48 -25.32 10.43 15.50
C LEU A 48 -24.41 10.93 16.62
N GLY A 49 -23.28 10.25 16.79
CA GLY A 49 -22.25 10.62 17.73
C GLY A 49 -21.16 11.45 17.07
N VAL A 50 -21.44 12.72 16.73
CA VAL A 50 -20.37 13.72 16.62
C VAL A 50 -19.79 13.91 18.02
N SER A 51 -18.82 13.06 18.34
CA SER A 51 -17.94 13.27 19.49
C SER A 51 -16.65 13.86 18.97
N LEU A 52 -16.52 15.18 19.10
CA LEU A 52 -15.29 15.94 18.96
C LEU A 52 -14.36 15.62 20.14
N ALA A 53 -14.07 14.35 20.36
CA ALA A 53 -13.07 13.88 21.32
C ALA A 53 -11.85 13.49 20.48
N GLY A 54 -10.83 14.35 20.49
CA GLY A 54 -9.60 14.14 19.76
C GLY A 54 -8.97 12.79 20.06
N THR A 55 -9.29 11.80 19.23
CA THR A 55 -8.57 10.55 19.19
C THR A 55 -7.15 10.90 18.76
N LYS A 56 -6.20 10.89 19.70
CA LYS A 56 -4.80 10.66 19.37
C LYS A 56 -4.73 9.26 18.77
N GLN A 57 -5.07 9.15 17.50
CA GLN A 57 -4.82 7.98 16.67
C GLN A 57 -3.31 7.77 16.70
N LYS A 58 -2.81 6.96 17.63
CA LYS A 58 -1.46 6.43 17.56
C LYS A 58 -1.50 5.36 16.48
N HIS A 59 -1.51 5.80 15.23
CA HIS A 59 -1.26 4.91 14.11
C HIS A 59 0.12 4.28 14.36
N LYS A 60 0.10 2.99 14.72
CA LYS A 60 1.28 2.18 14.97
C LYS A 60 1.84 1.79 13.61
N HIS A 61 2.38 2.77 12.88
CA HIS A 61 3.30 2.46 11.81
C HIS A 61 4.53 1.86 12.50
N SER A 62 4.94 0.65 12.11
CA SER A 62 6.31 0.20 12.33
C SER A 62 7.22 1.21 11.62
N GLY A 63 7.56 2.29 12.34
CA GLY A 63 8.35 3.37 11.80
C GLY A 63 9.70 2.87 11.33
N PHE A 64 10.32 3.60 10.42
CA PHE A 64 11.68 3.34 9.97
C PHE A 64 12.59 3.13 11.18
N SER A 65 13.31 2.01 11.21
CA SER A 65 14.44 1.83 12.12
C SER A 65 15.57 2.79 11.75
N GLN A 66 16.50 3.01 12.67
CA GLN A 66 17.67 3.84 12.39
C GLN A 66 18.51 3.30 11.22
N ALA A 67 18.50 1.99 10.97
CA ALA A 67 19.23 1.39 9.86
C ALA A 67 18.58 1.66 8.49
N GLU A 68 17.27 1.87 8.43
CA GLU A 68 16.53 2.05 7.17
C GLU A 68 16.44 3.53 6.75
N CYS A 69 16.65 4.45 7.69
CA CYS A 69 16.65 5.90 7.42
C CYS A 69 17.60 6.34 6.29
N PRO A 70 18.86 5.87 6.20
CA PRO A 70 19.76 6.25 5.11
C PRO A 70 19.23 5.90 3.72
N GLY A 71 18.68 4.70 3.54
CA GLY A 71 18.12 4.24 2.26
C GLY A 71 16.88 5.03 1.86
N ALA A 72 15.95 5.23 2.80
CA ALA A 72 14.74 6.03 2.55
C ALA A 72 15.07 7.48 2.19
N CYS A 73 16.05 8.08 2.87
CA CYS A 73 16.50 9.43 2.59
C CYS A 73 17.26 9.57 1.27
N GLN A 74 18.02 8.55 0.85
CA GLN A 74 18.58 8.53 -0.50
C GLN A 74 17.50 8.60 -1.57
N PHE A 75 16.41 7.85 -1.40
CA PHE A 75 15.28 7.92 -2.34
C PHE A 75 14.61 9.30 -2.32
N ARG A 76 14.29 9.87 -1.15
CA ARG A 76 13.74 11.24 -1.00
C ARG A 76 14.59 12.26 -1.77
N CYS A 77 15.89 12.21 -1.57
CA CYS A 77 16.85 13.20 -2.05
C CYS A 77 17.41 12.87 -3.44
N SER A 78 16.91 11.83 -4.11
CA SER A 78 17.44 11.36 -5.39
C SER A 78 17.34 12.41 -6.51
N LYS A 79 16.23 13.17 -6.53
CA LYS A 79 15.89 14.16 -7.57
C LYS A 79 16.29 15.59 -7.24
N THR A 80 16.92 15.86 -6.09
CA THR A 80 17.35 17.23 -5.74
C THR A 80 18.76 17.53 -6.24
N ALA A 81 18.99 18.77 -6.67
CA ALA A 81 20.33 19.28 -6.93
C ALA A 81 21.15 19.39 -5.63
N TYR A 82 20.49 19.62 -4.50
CA TYR A 82 21.12 19.83 -3.20
C TYR A 82 21.17 18.54 -2.37
N LYS A 83 21.80 17.49 -2.90
CA LYS A 83 21.80 16.14 -2.29
C LYS A 83 22.36 16.12 -0.86
N LYS A 84 23.54 16.73 -0.64
CA LYS A 84 24.22 16.74 0.67
C LYS A 84 23.36 17.34 1.80
N PRO A 85 22.85 18.58 1.68
CA PRO A 85 21.99 19.15 2.73
C PRO A 85 20.65 18.40 2.83
N CYS A 86 20.06 17.94 1.73
CA CYS A 86 18.83 17.15 1.77
C CYS A 86 19.00 15.88 2.62
N LEU A 87 20.06 15.10 2.37
CA LEU A 87 20.34 13.88 3.13
C LEU A 87 20.54 14.18 4.62
N PHE A 88 21.27 15.25 4.94
CA PHE A 88 21.50 15.66 6.33
C PHE A 88 20.22 15.99 7.08
N PHE A 89 19.33 16.80 6.49
CA PHE A 89 18.06 17.15 7.11
C PHE A 89 17.09 15.97 7.13
N CYS A 90 17.00 15.19 6.04
CA CYS A 90 16.14 14.02 5.97
C CYS A 90 16.51 13.00 7.05
N GLN A 91 17.79 12.65 7.21
CA GLN A 91 18.22 11.69 8.23
C GLN A 91 17.92 12.20 9.65
N LYS A 92 18.18 13.49 9.90
CA LYS A 92 17.84 14.13 11.17
C LYS A 92 16.34 14.05 11.47
N CYS A 93 15.49 14.25 10.47
CA CYS A 93 14.03 14.10 10.58
C CYS A 93 13.62 12.63 10.78
N CYS A 94 14.24 11.70 10.04
CA CYS A 94 13.96 10.28 10.11
C CYS A 94 14.32 9.71 11.49
N TYR A 95 15.47 10.05 12.07
CA TYR A 95 15.82 9.58 13.41
C TYR A 95 14.90 10.14 14.51
N LYS A 96 14.39 11.36 14.32
CA LYS A 96 13.47 11.98 15.30
C LYS A 96 12.06 11.43 15.19
N CYS A 97 11.55 11.30 13.96
CA CYS A 97 10.17 10.99 13.66
C CYS A 97 9.93 9.53 13.28
N LYS A 98 10.99 8.77 13.00
CA LYS A 98 10.97 7.38 12.51
C LYS A 98 10.06 7.18 11.30
N CYS A 99 9.96 8.20 10.44
CA CYS A 99 9.04 8.25 9.31
C CYS A 99 9.66 9.08 8.18
N VAL A 100 9.58 8.56 6.95
CA VAL A 100 9.97 9.26 5.72
C VAL A 100 8.80 9.15 4.75
N PRO A 101 8.27 10.27 4.23
CA PRO A 101 7.19 10.27 3.23
C PRO A 101 7.49 9.43 1.97
N PRO A 102 6.48 9.04 1.15
CA PRO A 102 6.62 8.48 -0.21
C PRO A 102 6.73 9.58 -1.33
N GLY A 103 7.28 9.29 -2.52
CA GLY A 103 7.65 10.29 -3.57
C GLY A 103 9.09 10.91 -3.56
N THR A 104 9.28 12.18 -3.90
CA THR A 104 10.58 12.90 -3.68
C THR A 104 10.39 14.34 -3.21
N TYR A 105 9.21 14.94 -3.42
CA TYR A 105 8.93 16.35 -3.09
C TYR A 105 7.57 16.59 -2.39
N ALA A 106 6.71 15.58 -2.30
CA ALA A 106 5.35 15.68 -1.78
C ALA A 106 5.09 14.68 -0.64
N HIS A 107 3.83 14.61 -0.19
CA HIS A 107 3.32 13.62 0.78
C HIS A 107 3.79 13.76 2.22
N LYS A 108 4.11 14.98 2.65
CA LYS A 108 4.54 15.23 4.04
C LYS A 108 3.42 14.90 5.04
N GLU A 109 2.16 15.01 4.63
CA GLU A 109 0.96 14.63 5.40
C GLU A 109 0.96 13.16 5.84
N ALA A 110 1.62 12.27 5.08
CA ALA A 110 1.76 10.87 5.45
C ALA A 110 2.57 10.66 6.75
N CYS A 111 3.44 11.62 7.09
CA CYS A 111 4.25 11.62 8.30
C CYS A 111 4.06 12.93 9.09
N PRO A 112 3.06 13.02 9.99
CA PRO A 112 2.74 14.27 10.70
C PRO A 112 3.94 14.89 11.44
N CYS A 113 4.78 14.07 12.10
CA CYS A 113 5.99 14.56 12.77
C CYS A 113 7.00 15.18 11.78
N TYR A 114 7.18 14.57 10.61
CA TYR A 114 8.09 15.06 9.57
C TYR A 114 7.59 16.39 8.98
N ASN A 115 6.27 16.52 8.78
CA ASN A 115 5.65 17.75 8.27
C ASN A 115 5.69 18.91 9.28
N ASN A 116 5.42 18.60 10.55
CA ASN A 116 5.29 19.59 11.62
C ASN A 116 6.64 20.05 12.17
N TRP A 117 7.76 19.45 11.75
CA TRP A 117 9.07 19.89 12.20
C TRP A 117 9.51 21.17 11.47
N LYS A 118 9.45 22.29 12.20
CA LYS A 118 9.79 23.62 11.69
C LYS A 118 11.11 24.14 12.23
N THR A 119 11.70 25.08 11.52
CA THR A 119 12.83 25.89 12.00
C THR A 119 12.34 26.98 12.97
N LYS A 120 13.23 27.67 13.67
CA LYS A 120 12.87 28.81 14.54
C LYS A 120 12.17 29.95 13.78
N ARG A 121 12.37 30.03 12.45
CA ARG A 121 11.72 31.02 11.57
C ARG A 121 10.38 30.53 10.98
N GLY A 122 9.86 29.39 11.45
CA GLY A 122 8.57 28.84 11.01
C GLY A 122 8.62 28.02 9.70
N GLY A 123 9.70 28.10 8.91
CA GLY A 123 9.84 27.34 7.67
C GLY A 123 9.99 25.83 7.88
N PRO A 124 9.66 24.98 6.87
CA PRO A 124 9.82 23.54 6.95
C PRO A 124 11.30 23.17 7.15
N LYS A 125 11.58 22.34 8.15
CA LYS A 125 12.95 21.88 8.46
C LYS A 125 13.33 20.62 7.68
N CYS A 126 12.34 19.79 7.36
CA CYS A 126 12.53 18.54 6.65
C CYS A 126 12.32 18.70 5.14
N PRO A 127 13.19 18.11 4.30
CA PRO A 127 13.11 18.21 2.85
C PRO A 127 11.83 17.60 2.30
#